data_AF-A0A530R158-F1
#
_entry.id   AF-A0A530R158-F1
#
_cell.length_a   1.000
_cell.length_b   1.000
_cell.length_c   1.000
_cell.angle_alpha   90.00
_cell.angle_beta   90.00
_cell.angle_gamma   90.00
#
_symmetry.space_group_name_H-M   'P 1'
#
loop_
_entity.id
_entity.type
_entity.pdbx_description
1 polymer ?
#
loop_
_entity_poly.entity_id
_entity_poly.type
_entity_poly.pdbx_seq_one_letter_code
_entity_poly.pdbx_strand_id
1 'polypeptide(L)'
;VHIGESHRGFLGTGNIDFAAIFDALTAIGYSDDLSFESFSSEIVDENLSKKTAIWRNLWTDNMELARHARRFIAIGLETARRKAELVSSSHRP
;
A
#
# COMPACT_ATOMS: atom_id res chain seq x y z
N VAL A 1 -0.33 -1.76 -10.55
CA VAL A 1 -0.83 -2.41 -9.30
C VAL A 1 -1.59 -1.41 -8.44
N HIS A 2 -2.69 -1.78 -7.76
CA HIS A 2 -3.34 -0.91 -6.76
C HIS A 2 -2.99 -1.35 -5.34
N ILE A 3 -2.57 -0.39 -4.52
CA ILE A 3 -2.27 -0.58 -3.10
C ILE A 3 -3.40 0.07 -2.30
N GLY A 4 -4.23 -0.76 -1.67
CA GLY A 4 -5.32 -0.34 -0.80
C GLY A 4 -5.42 -1.27 0.39
N GLU A 5 -5.69 -0.71 1.58
CA GLU A 5 -5.86 -1.48 2.82
C GLU A 5 -7.17 -2.31 2.80
N SER A 6 -7.26 -3.34 3.64
CA SER A 6 -8.45 -4.20 3.78
C SER A 6 -9.75 -3.43 3.97
N HIS A 7 -9.69 -2.29 4.67
CA HIS A 7 -10.83 -1.40 4.90
C HIS A 7 -10.76 -0.10 4.08
N ARG A 8 -9.80 0.03 3.14
CA ARG A 8 -9.60 1.20 2.27
C ARG A 8 -9.34 2.52 3.00
N GLY A 9 -8.60 2.46 4.11
CA GLY A 9 -8.18 3.62 4.89
C GLY A 9 -6.67 3.84 4.82
N PHE A 10 -6.04 4.24 5.92
CA PHE A 10 -4.58 4.30 6.03
C PHE A 10 -3.94 2.91 5.80
N LEU A 11 -2.80 2.88 5.11
CA LEU A 11 -2.03 1.64 4.95
C LEU A 11 -1.38 1.24 6.28
N GLY A 12 -1.54 -0.03 6.66
CA GLY A 12 -1.00 -0.60 7.90
C GLY A 12 -1.93 -0.49 9.11
N THR A 13 -3.16 0.00 8.93
CA THR A 13 -4.17 0.05 10.01
C THR A 13 -5.24 -1.02 9.89
N GLY A 14 -5.15 -1.85 8.85
CA GLY A 14 -6.05 -2.99 8.61
C GLY A 14 -5.35 -4.33 8.78
N ASN A 15 -5.72 -5.27 7.93
CA ASN A 15 -5.39 -6.69 8.09
C ASN A 15 -4.53 -7.25 6.94
N ILE A 16 -4.14 -6.43 5.95
CA ILE A 16 -3.33 -6.92 4.82
C ILE A 16 -1.87 -7.09 5.25
N ASP A 17 -1.29 -8.25 4.93
CA ASP A 17 0.15 -8.47 5.03
C ASP A 17 0.88 -7.84 3.84
N PHE A 18 1.16 -6.53 3.95
CA PHE A 18 1.88 -5.81 2.92
C PHE A 18 3.34 -6.25 2.78
N ALA A 19 3.96 -6.77 3.84
CA ALA A 19 5.34 -7.24 3.76
C ALA A 19 5.44 -8.42 2.79
N ALA A 20 4.53 -9.39 2.91
CA ALA A 20 4.45 -10.52 2.00
C ALA A 20 4.15 -10.08 0.55
N ILE A 21 3.30 -9.08 0.35
CA ILE A 21 3.02 -8.52 -0.99
C ILE A 21 4.29 -7.88 -1.59
N PHE A 22 5.01 -7.06 -0.84
CA PHE A 22 6.24 -6.43 -1.33
C PHE A 22 7.36 -7.45 -1.59
N ASP A 23 7.45 -8.49 -0.77
CA ASP A 23 8.36 -9.62 -1.01
C ASP A 23 8.02 -10.31 -2.33
N ALA A 24 6.73 -10.59 -2.59
CA ALA A 24 6.29 -11.24 -3.81
C ALA A 24 6.56 -10.38 -5.05
N LEU A 25 6.26 -9.07 -5.00
CA LEU A 25 6.56 -8.14 -6.08
C LEU A 25 8.07 -8.08 -6.38
N THR A 26 8.89 -8.09 -5.33
CA THR A 26 10.35 -8.12 -5.45
C THR A 26 10.84 -9.42 -6.07
N ALA A 27 10.30 -10.57 -5.62
CA ALA A 27 10.69 -11.90 -6.09
C ALA A 27 10.39 -12.11 -7.58
N ILE A 28 9.30 -11.54 -8.10
CA ILE A 28 8.96 -11.60 -9.54
C ILE A 28 9.64 -10.50 -10.36
N GLY A 29 10.40 -9.60 -9.74
CA GLY A 29 11.05 -8.49 -10.43
C GLY A 29 10.09 -7.45 -11.00
N TYR A 30 8.96 -7.18 -10.34
CA TYR A 30 8.01 -6.18 -10.81
C TYR A 30 8.62 -4.77 -10.81
N SER A 31 8.58 -4.09 -11.96
CA SER A 31 9.26 -2.81 -12.20
C SER A 31 8.40 -1.78 -12.92
N ASP A 32 7.07 -1.82 -12.72
CA ASP A 32 6.10 -0.98 -13.42
C ASP A 32 5.23 -0.18 -12.42
N ASP A 33 4.30 0.62 -12.93
CA ASP A 33 3.52 1.58 -12.17
C ASP A 33 2.57 0.96 -11.12
N LEU A 34 2.56 1.58 -9.95
CA LEU A 34 1.59 1.29 -8.88
C LEU A 34 1.01 2.57 -8.29
N SER A 35 -0.24 2.46 -7.84
CA SER A 35 -1.01 3.59 -7.30
C SER A 35 -1.59 3.23 -5.95
N PHE A 36 -1.65 4.21 -5.05
CA PHE A 36 -2.39 4.12 -3.80
C PHE A 36 -3.85 4.52 -4.05
N GLU A 37 -4.81 3.73 -3.54
CA GLU A 37 -6.23 4.05 -3.58
C GLU A 37 -6.86 3.97 -2.18
N SER A 38 -7.66 4.98 -1.84
CA SER A 38 -8.42 5.09 -0.60
C SER A 38 -9.56 6.09 -0.81
N PHE A 39 -10.71 5.86 -0.17
CA PHE A 39 -11.94 6.57 -0.48
C PHE A 39 -12.56 7.24 0.76
N SER A 40 -13.21 8.38 0.52
CA SER A 40 -14.09 9.08 1.47
C SER A 40 -15.35 9.48 0.72
N SER A 41 -16.53 9.21 1.30
CA SER A 41 -17.82 9.52 0.68
C SER A 41 -18.08 11.02 0.58
N GLU A 42 -17.32 11.85 1.31
CA GLU A 42 -17.38 13.31 1.22
C GLU A 42 -16.61 13.87 0.02
N ILE A 43 -15.73 13.07 -0.61
CA ILE A 43 -14.85 13.53 -1.70
C ILE A 43 -15.18 12.84 -3.03
N VAL A 44 -15.50 11.54 -3.00
CA VAL A 44 -15.75 10.79 -4.24
C VAL A 44 -17.19 10.91 -4.72
N ASP A 45 -17.36 10.82 -6.04
CA ASP A 45 -18.67 10.85 -6.70
C ASP A 45 -19.67 9.88 -6.05
N GLU A 46 -20.93 10.31 -5.97
CA GLU A 46 -22.00 9.58 -5.27
C GLU A 46 -22.21 8.17 -5.87
N ASN A 47 -22.12 8.03 -7.19
CA ASN A 47 -22.26 6.74 -7.86
C ASN A 47 -21.13 5.79 -7.47
N LEU A 48 -19.88 6.29 -7.42
CA LEU A 48 -18.73 5.49 -6.99
C LEU A 48 -18.81 5.11 -5.51
N SER A 49 -19.20 6.07 -4.65
CA SER A 49 -19.43 5.86 -3.22
C SER A 49 -20.43 4.74 -2.96
N LYS A 50 -21.57 4.77 -3.68
CA LYS A 50 -22.61 3.73 -3.58
C LYS A 50 -22.14 2.38 -4.12
N LYS A 51 -21.49 2.37 -5.30
CA LYS A 51 -20.98 1.13 -5.93
C LYS A 51 -19.92 0.42 -5.09
N THR A 52 -19.12 1.19 -4.35
CA THR A 52 -18.04 0.66 -3.50
C THR A 52 -18.38 0.63 -2.02
N ALA A 53 -19.63 0.94 -1.66
CA ALA A 53 -20.16 0.87 -0.30
C ALA A 53 -19.33 1.67 0.74
N ILE A 54 -18.93 2.89 0.38
CA ILE A 54 -18.18 3.79 1.27
C ILE A 54 -19.14 4.44 2.28
N TRP A 55 -19.51 3.70 3.32
CA TRP A 55 -20.43 4.16 4.38
C TRP A 55 -19.74 4.88 5.55
N ARG A 56 -18.41 4.81 5.61
CA ARG A 56 -17.59 5.36 6.69
C ARG A 56 -16.44 6.16 6.07
N ASN A 57 -16.17 7.34 6.65
CA ASN A 57 -14.98 8.11 6.35
C ASN A 57 -13.90 7.76 7.38
N LEU A 58 -12.84 7.09 6.93
CA LEU A 58 -11.78 6.55 7.80
C LEU A 58 -10.63 7.54 8.03
N TRP A 59 -10.75 8.72 7.44
CA TRP A 59 -9.79 9.82 7.48
C TRP A 59 -10.52 11.10 7.08
N THR A 60 -10.00 12.23 7.50
CA THR A 60 -10.53 13.57 7.16
C THR A 60 -9.50 14.43 6.43
N ASP A 61 -8.20 14.20 6.65
CA ASP A 61 -7.10 14.86 5.93
C ASP A 61 -6.53 13.91 4.85
N ASN A 62 -6.84 14.21 3.58
CA ASN A 62 -6.37 13.41 2.45
C ASN A 62 -4.85 13.56 2.19
N MET A 63 -4.26 14.68 2.59
CA MET A 63 -2.85 14.97 2.35
C MET A 63 -1.98 14.27 3.38
N GLU A 64 -2.43 14.22 4.64
CA GLU A 64 -1.83 13.34 5.66
C GLU A 64 -1.84 11.89 5.19
N LEU A 65 -3.00 11.40 4.76
CA LEU A 65 -3.17 10.04 4.23
C LEU A 65 -2.22 9.76 3.07
N ALA A 66 -2.16 10.65 2.08
CA ALA A 66 -1.30 10.47 0.90
C ALA A 66 0.20 10.48 1.25
N ARG A 67 0.64 11.37 2.15
CA ARG A 67 2.04 11.41 2.62
C ARG A 67 2.41 10.13 3.37
N HIS A 68 1.50 9.64 4.24
CA HIS A 68 1.68 8.38 4.94
C HIS A 68 1.79 7.22 3.96
N ALA A 69 0.82 7.07 3.03
CA ALA A 69 0.80 5.99 2.07
C ALA A 69 2.06 5.98 1.17
N ARG A 70 2.49 7.16 0.69
CA ARG A 70 3.72 7.29 -0.11
C ARG A 70 4.95 6.79 0.65
N ARG A 71 5.07 7.13 1.93
CA ARG A 71 6.17 6.68 2.80
C ARG A 71 6.09 5.19 3.10
N PHE A 72 4.89 4.69 3.43
CA PHE A 72 4.63 3.28 3.70
C PHE A 72 5.07 2.39 2.54
N ILE A 73 4.65 2.73 1.31
CA ILE A 73 5.01 1.98 0.10
C ILE A 73 6.52 2.06 -0.18
N ALA A 74 7.13 3.24 -0.06
CA ALA A 74 8.55 3.41 -0.33
C ALA A 74 9.42 2.56 0.61
N ILE A 75 9.14 2.63 1.91
CA ILE A 75 9.87 1.89 2.93
C ILE A 75 9.62 0.39 2.79
N GLY A 76 8.37 -0.02 2.51
CA GLY A 76 8.02 -1.43 2.32
C GLY A 76 8.79 -2.07 1.16
N LEU A 77 8.84 -1.41 0.00
CA LEU A 77 9.60 -1.89 -1.16
C LEU A 77 11.12 -1.86 -0.93
N GLU A 78 11.65 -0.82 -0.28
CA GLU A 78 13.08 -0.79 0.08
C GLU A 78 13.43 -1.96 1.01
N THR A 79 12.60 -2.21 2.02
CA THR A 79 12.80 -3.29 2.99
C THR A 79 12.77 -4.65 2.30
N ALA A 80 11.81 -4.88 1.41
CA ALA A 80 11.71 -6.14 0.65
C ALA A 80 12.93 -6.38 -0.26
N ARG A 81 13.45 -5.33 -0.93
CA ARG A 81 14.68 -5.43 -1.73
C ARG A 81 15.89 -5.78 -0.88
N ARG A 82 16.11 -5.08 0.24
CA ARG A 82 17.21 -5.38 1.17
C ARG A 82 17.10 -6.80 1.72
N LYS A 83 15.90 -7.25 2.04
CA LYS A 83 15.64 -8.64 2.48
C LYS A 83 16.02 -9.64 1.39
N ALA A 84 15.66 -9.41 0.14
CA ALA A 84 16.01 -10.29 -0.98
C ALA A 84 17.54 -10.33 -1.24
N GLU A 85 18.21 -9.18 -1.18
CA GLU A 85 19.67 -9.08 -1.28
C GLU A 85 20.37 -9.84 -0.16
N LEU A 86 19.91 -9.65 1.09
CA LEU A 86 20.46 -10.34 2.25
C LEU A 86 20.38 -11.86 2.10
N VAL A 87 19.21 -12.39 1.70
CA VAL A 87 18.99 -13.83 1.51
C VAL A 87 19.90 -14.43 0.43
N SER A 88 20.25 -13.66 -0.61
CA SER A 88 21.10 -14.15 -1.71
C SER A 88 22.60 -13.91 -1.49
N SER A 89 22.99 -13.13 -0.47
CA SER A 89 24.39 -12.78 -0.22
C SER A 89 25.26 -13.97 0.23
N SER A 90 26.43 -14.12 -0.40
CA SER A 90 27.43 -15.09 0.06
C SER A 90 28.18 -14.52 1.27
N HIS A 91 27.76 -14.93 2.47
CA HIS A 91 28.35 -14.49 3.75
C HIS A 91 29.75 -15.10 3.97
N ARG A 92 30.71 -14.72 3.14
CA ARG A 92 32.11 -15.15 3.28
C ARG A 92 32.79 -14.32 4.39
N PRO A 93 33.62 -14.95 5.23
CA PRO A 93 34.35 -14.28 6.30
C PRO A 93 35.41 -13.30 5.77
#